data_AF-A0A955UCX0-F1
#
_entry.id   AF-A0A955UCX0-F1
#
_cell.length_a   1.000
_cell.length_b   1.000
_cell.length_c   1.000
_cell.angle_alpha   90.00
_cell.angle_beta   90.00
_cell.angle_gamma   90.00
#
_symmetry.space_group_name_H-M   'P 1'
#
loop_
_entity.id
_entity.type
_entity.pdbx_description
1 polymer ?
#
loop_
_entity_poly.entity_id
_entity_poly.type
_entity_poly.pdbx_seq_one_letter_code
_entity_poly.pdbx_strand_id
1 'polypeptide(L)'
;MAHSLDQLQKIADDLKRQRDELQVKLHLAKADARDEWAKLEAQWEEVKTKMEAVRKEASHTTDSVSTGLGLVLDELKKGYDSIRKTL
;
A
#
# COMPACT_ATOMS: atom_id res chain seq x y z
N MET A 1 1.86 15.88 8.77
CA MET A 1 0.47 15.60 9.21
C MET A 1 0.52 14.28 9.95
N ALA A 2 0.10 14.23 11.21
CA ALA A 2 -0.07 12.95 11.90
C ALA A 2 -1.25 12.23 11.23
N HIS A 3 -0.97 11.14 10.51
CA HIS A 3 -2.02 10.34 9.90
C HIS A 3 -2.65 9.50 11.02
N SER A 4 -3.93 9.77 11.33
CA SER A 4 -4.66 8.93 12.26
C SER A 4 -4.88 7.53 11.68
N LEU A 5 -5.05 6.53 12.54
CA LEU A 5 -5.27 5.13 12.12
C LEU A 5 -6.44 4.97 11.14
N ASP A 6 -7.52 5.73 11.35
CA ASP A 6 -8.66 5.77 10.43
C ASP A 6 -8.28 6.26 9.02
N GLN A 7 -7.41 7.26 8.93
CA GLN A 7 -6.93 7.78 7.64
C GLN A 7 -6.03 6.77 6.93
N LEU A 8 -5.10 6.16 7.66
CA LEU A 8 -4.24 5.11 7.10
C LEU A 8 -5.07 3.95 6.57
N GLN A 9 -6.10 3.56 7.31
CA GLN A 9 -6.99 2.48 6.90
C GLN A 9 -7.79 2.81 5.65
N LYS A 10 -8.27 4.05 5.50
CA LYS A 10 -8.91 4.53 4.26
C LYS A 10 -7.97 4.49 3.05
N ILE A 11 -6.71 4.93 3.25
CA ILE A 11 -5.71 4.91 2.18
C ILE A 11 -5.38 3.47 1.79
N ALA A 12 -5.24 2.57 2.78
CA ALA A 12 -5.05 1.15 2.53
C ALA A 12 -6.23 0.54 1.76
N ASP A 13 -7.47 0.85 2.12
CA ASP A 13 -8.64 0.33 1.40
C ASP A 13 -8.66 0.80 -0.07
N ASP A 14 -8.30 2.05 -0.33
CA ASP A 14 -8.16 2.59 -1.69
C ASP A 14 -7.05 1.88 -2.48
N LEU A 15 -5.88 1.71 -1.87
CA LEU A 15 -4.76 0.97 -2.47
C LEU A 15 -5.12 -0.47 -2.77
N LYS A 16 -5.88 -1.14 -1.90
CA LYS A 16 -6.38 -2.49 -2.14
C LYS A 16 -7.27 -2.54 -3.39
N ARG A 17 -8.19 -1.58 -3.55
CA ARG A 17 -9.02 -1.49 -4.75
C ARG A 17 -8.20 -1.26 -6.01
N GLN A 18 -7.25 -0.32 -5.96
CA GLN A 18 -6.33 -0.08 -7.07
C GLN A 18 -5.50 -1.33 -7.40
N ARG A 19 -5.05 -2.06 -6.38
CA ARG A 19 -4.33 -3.31 -6.52
C ARG A 19 -5.19 -4.35 -7.23
N ASP A 20 -6.44 -4.56 -6.79
CA ASP A 20 -7.35 -5.52 -7.41
C ASP A 20 -7.59 -5.18 -8.90
N GLU A 21 -7.75 -3.90 -9.25
CA GLU A 21 -7.86 -3.45 -10.63
C GLU A 21 -6.59 -3.70 -11.45
N LEU A 22 -5.42 -3.41 -10.88
CA LEU A 22 -4.13 -3.60 -11.51
C LEU A 22 -3.83 -5.08 -11.73
N GLN A 23 -4.15 -5.93 -10.76
CA GLN A 23 -3.94 -7.38 -10.84
C GLN A 23 -4.67 -7.99 -12.05
N VAL A 24 -5.89 -7.52 -12.35
CA VAL A 24 -6.65 -7.95 -13.53
C VAL A 24 -5.96 -7.52 -14.83
N LYS A 25 -5.39 -6.31 -14.88
CA LYS A 25 -4.67 -5.80 -16.06
C LYS A 25 -3.28 -6.40 -16.23
N LEU A 26 -2.62 -6.77 -15.12
CA LEU A 26 -1.29 -7.38 -15.07
C LEU A 26 -1.20 -8.73 -15.76
N HIS A 27 -2.33 -9.44 -15.88
CA HIS A 27 -2.44 -10.63 -16.71
C HIS A 27 -1.94 -10.37 -18.15
N LEU A 28 -2.23 -9.19 -18.72
CA LEU A 28 -1.87 -8.81 -20.09
C LEU A 28 -0.57 -8.00 -20.18
N ALA A 29 0.05 -7.70 -19.04
CA ALA A 29 1.20 -6.82 -18.95
C ALA A 29 2.52 -7.51 -19.33
N LYS A 30 3.48 -6.67 -19.76
CA LYS A 30 4.86 -7.08 -20.03
C LYS A 30 5.57 -7.52 -18.75
N ALA A 31 6.64 -8.32 -18.91
CA ALA A 31 7.45 -8.82 -17.80
C ALA A 31 7.93 -7.70 -16.86
N ASP A 32 8.41 -6.57 -17.40
CA ASP A 32 8.87 -5.42 -16.60
C ASP A 32 7.82 -4.89 -15.62
N ALA A 33 6.56 -4.78 -16.05
CA ALA A 33 5.47 -4.32 -15.19
C ALA A 33 5.14 -5.34 -14.09
N ARG A 34 5.35 -6.64 -14.35
CA ARG A 34 5.18 -7.70 -13.34
C ARG A 34 6.30 -7.68 -12.31
N ASP A 35 7.54 -7.42 -12.72
CA ASP A 35 8.67 -7.29 -11.80
C ASP A 35 8.51 -6.08 -10.87
N GLU A 36 8.07 -4.94 -11.40
CA GLU A 36 7.78 -3.75 -10.60
C GLU A 36 6.58 -3.98 -9.67
N TRP A 37 5.53 -4.65 -10.17
CA TRP A 37 4.40 -5.06 -9.35
C TRP A 37 4.81 -5.94 -8.17
N ALA A 38 5.65 -6.95 -8.40
CA ALA A 38 6.09 -7.87 -7.36
C ALA A 38 6.82 -7.14 -6.23
N LYS A 39 7.61 -6.11 -6.55
CA LYS A 39 8.28 -5.26 -5.55
C LYS A 39 7.27 -4.48 -4.71
N LEU A 40 6.26 -3.87 -5.35
CA LEU A 40 5.22 -3.13 -4.64
C LEU A 40 4.35 -4.07 -3.79
N GLU A 41 4.06 -5.29 -4.25
CA GLU A 41 3.30 -6.25 -3.44
C GLU A 41 4.04 -6.67 -2.16
N ALA A 42 5.36 -6.82 -2.22
CA ALA A 42 6.16 -7.09 -1.03
C ALA A 42 6.03 -5.96 0.01
N GLN A 43 6.09 -4.71 -0.44
CA GLN A 43 5.88 -3.53 0.42
C GLN A 43 4.43 -3.48 0.96
N TRP A 44 3.44 -3.82 0.13
CA TRP A 44 2.04 -3.85 0.53
C TRP A 44 1.78 -4.86 1.66
N GLU A 45 2.31 -6.08 1.57
CA GLU A 45 2.15 -7.08 2.62
C GLU A 45 2.86 -6.68 3.93
N GLU A 46 4.00 -5.99 3.85
CA GLU A 46 4.67 -5.45 5.03
C GLU A 46 3.80 -4.38 5.73
N VAL A 47 3.25 -3.45 4.95
CA VAL A 47 2.36 -2.39 5.44
C VAL A 47 1.09 -2.97 6.05
N LYS A 48 0.48 -3.97 5.40
CA LYS A 48 -0.70 -4.67 5.90
C LYS A 48 -0.41 -5.36 7.24
N THR A 49 0.69 -6.10 7.33
CA THR A 49 1.12 -6.77 8.57
C THR A 49 1.33 -5.76 9.69
N LYS A 50 2.03 -4.66 9.41
CA LYS A 50 2.25 -3.58 10.37
C LYS A 50 0.94 -2.90 10.77
N MET A 51 0.02 -2.61 9.84
CA MET A 51 -1.31 -2.07 10.16
C MET A 51 -2.13 -3.01 11.03
N GLU A 52 -2.10 -4.32 10.78
CA GLU A 52 -2.82 -5.30 11.59
C GLU A 52 -2.24 -5.38 13.02
N ALA A 53 -0.92 -5.36 13.16
CA ALA A 53 -0.25 -5.30 14.46
C ALA A 53 -0.64 -4.02 15.21
N VAL A 54 -0.54 -2.87 14.53
CA VAL A 54 -0.91 -1.56 15.05
C VAL A 54 -2.39 -1.50 15.43
N ARG A 55 -3.28 -2.14 14.67
CA ARG A 55 -4.71 -2.22 15.00
C ARG A 55 -4.97 -3.08 16.24
N LYS A 56 -4.26 -4.18 16.41
CA LYS A 56 -4.34 -5.03 17.62
C LYS A 56 -3.78 -4.31 18.84
N GLU A 57 -2.74 -3.50 18.64
CA GLU A 57 -2.05 -2.73 19.67
C GLU A 57 -2.44 -1.25 19.64
N ALA A 58 -3.66 -0.92 19.18
CA ALA A 58 -4.10 0.46 18.92
C ALA A 58 -3.94 1.40 20.13
N SER A 59 -3.93 0.85 21.33
CA SER A 59 -3.69 1.56 22.60
C SER A 59 -2.23 2.05 22.79
N HIS A 60 -1.26 1.48 22.08
CA HIS A 60 0.19 1.73 22.20
C HIS A 60 0.82 2.33 20.93
N THR A 61 0.01 2.67 19.92
CA THR A 61 0.53 3.20 18.67
C THR A 61 1.10 4.61 18.86
N THR A 62 2.36 4.80 18.50
CA THR A 62 3.02 6.11 18.50
C THR A 62 2.88 6.80 17.15
N ASP A 63 2.86 8.14 17.14
CA ASP A 63 2.80 8.96 15.92
C ASP A 63 3.90 8.64 14.90
N SER A 64 5.04 8.14 15.36
CA SER A 64 6.14 7.71 14.48
C SER A 64 5.77 6.49 13.64
N VAL A 65 5.03 5.54 14.22
CA VAL A 65 4.60 4.32 13.52
C VAL A 65 3.54 4.67 12.48
N SER A 66 2.55 5.50 12.84
CA SER A 66 1.52 5.94 11.90
C SER A 66 2.09 6.80 10.78
N THR A 67 3.09 7.65 11.06
CA THR A 67 3.80 8.43 10.05
C THR A 67 4.58 7.53 9.09
N GLY A 68 5.32 6.54 9.60
CA GLY A 68 6.05 5.58 8.77
C GLY A 68 5.11 4.79 7.85
N LEU A 69 3.98 4.32 8.38
CA LEU A 69 2.93 3.68 7.57
C LEU A 69 2.39 4.60 6.48
N GLY A 70 2.10 5.86 6.81
CA GLY A 70 1.62 6.84 5.85
C GLY A 70 2.59 7.06 4.69
N LEU A 71 3.90 7.13 4.97
CA LEU A 71 4.93 7.29 3.95
C LEU A 71 4.98 6.09 2.98
N VAL A 72 4.97 4.86 3.51
CA VAL A 72 5.01 3.67 2.66
C VAL A 72 3.71 3.51 1.85
N LEU A 73 2.55 3.83 2.44
CA LEU A 73 1.27 3.86 1.70
C LEU A 73 1.29 4.88 0.55
N ASP A 74 1.89 6.06 0.76
CA ASP A 74 2.01 7.09 -0.29
C ASP A 74 2.97 6.66 -1.41
N GLU A 75 4.06 5.96 -1.05
CA GLU A 75 4.99 5.36 -2.00
C GLU A 75 4.33 4.25 -2.83
N LEU A 76 3.58 3.35 -2.18
CA LEU A 76 2.78 2.31 -2.82
C LEU A 76 1.77 2.90 -3.80
N LYS A 77 1.09 3.99 -3.40
CA LYS A 77 0.14 4.70 -4.27
C LYS A 77 0.79 5.20 -5.54
N LYS A 78 1.96 5.83 -5.41
CA LYS A 78 2.73 6.32 -6.56
C LYS A 78 3.20 5.17 -7.45
N GLY A 79 3.66 4.07 -6.85
CA GLY A 79 4.06 2.87 -7.59
C GLY A 79 2.91 2.27 -8.40
N TYR A 80 1.75 2.08 -7.77
CA TYR A 80 0.55 1.57 -8.44
C TYR A 80 0.06 2.51 -9.55
N ASP A 81 0.09 3.83 -9.33
CA ASP A 81 -0.27 4.79 -10.38
C ASP A 81 0.72 4.76 -11.57
N SER A 82 2.02 4.54 -11.31
CA SER A 82 3.04 4.35 -12.34
C SER A 82 2.79 3.10 -13.17
N ILE A 83 2.54 1.96 -12.51
CA ILE A 83 2.18 0.71 -13.21
C ILE A 83 0.90 0.92 -14.02
N ARG A 84 -0.12 1.55 -13.44
CA ARG A 84 -1.38 1.85 -14.13
C ARG A 84 -1.18 2.65 -15.42
N LYS A 85 -0.23 3.61 -15.42
CA LYS A 85 0.10 4.43 -16.59
C LYS A 85 0.90 3.67 -17.65
N THR A 86 1.58 2.60 -17.25
CA THR A 86 2.44 1.79 -18.12
C THR A 86 1.68 0.61 -18.74
N LEU A 87 0.54 0.23 -18.15
CA LEU A 87 -0.42 -0.77 -18.65
C LEU A 87 -1.35 -0.18 -19.72
#